data_AF-A0A4Z2H9S1-F1
#
_entry.id   AF-A0A4Z2H9S1-F1
#
_cell.length_a   1.000
_cell.length_b   1.000
_cell.length_c   1.000
_cell.angle_alpha   90.00
_cell.angle_beta   90.00
_cell.angle_gamma   90.00
#
_symmetry.space_group_name_H-M   'P 1'
#
loop_
_entity.id
_entity.type
_entity.pdbx_description
1 polymer ?
#
loop_
_entity_poly.entity_id
_entity_poly.type
_entity_poly.pdbx_seq_one_letter_code
_entity_poly.pdbx_strand_id
1 'polypeptide(L)'
;MNLTVSDLLYLASLPLWLQYFFQDDDWSHREWLCQLCGFLLYENIYISIGFLCCISLDRYLAVVHPLRFTSLRSMRAAWLVSIIIWLKEIAVGVVFFRHKELSRDHKNQSVCFEHYPMQPWEYPINYYRFTIGFMFPLAILSV
;
A
#
# COMPACT_ATOMS: atom_id res chain seq x y z
N MET A 1 -15.81 -0.01 4.92
CA MET A 1 -15.18 0.29 6.24
C MET A 1 -13.68 0.11 6.19
N ASN A 2 -13.15 -1.03 5.72
CA ASN A 2 -11.69 -1.23 5.63
C ASN A 2 -10.95 -0.15 4.82
N LEU A 3 -11.48 0.26 3.66
CA LEU A 3 -10.95 1.37 2.85
C LEU A 3 -10.79 2.64 3.69
N THR A 4 -11.88 3.11 4.30
CA THR A 4 -11.87 4.30 5.16
C THR A 4 -10.88 4.20 6.32
N VAL A 5 -10.76 3.02 6.96
CA VAL A 5 -9.78 2.81 8.04
C VAL A 5 -8.36 2.99 7.50
N SER A 6 -8.06 2.40 6.35
CA SER A 6 -6.77 2.54 5.69
C SER A 6 -6.47 3.98 5.28
N ASP A 7 -7.46 4.69 4.73
CA ASP A 7 -7.33 6.10 4.35
C ASP A 7 -7.04 6.98 5.56
N LEU A 8 -7.77 6.78 6.67
CA LEU A 8 -7.55 7.53 7.92
C LEU A 8 -6.17 7.28 8.51
N LEU A 9 -5.66 6.05 8.43
CA LEU A 9 -4.30 5.72 8.87
C LEU A 9 -3.25 6.48 8.05
N TYR A 10 -3.42 6.56 6.73
CA TYR A 10 -2.54 7.37 5.89
C TYR A 10 -2.68 8.87 6.16
N LEU A 11 -3.91 9.38 6.29
CA LEU A 11 -4.19 10.78 6.63
C LEU A 11 -3.51 11.20 7.94
N ALA A 12 -3.37 10.30 8.91
CA ALA A 12 -2.64 10.56 10.14
C ALA A 12 -1.13 10.78 9.93
N SER A 13 -0.55 10.23 8.86
CA SER A 13 0.87 10.43 8.48
C SER A 13 1.12 11.70 7.67
N LEU A 14 0.09 12.27 7.03
CA LEU A 14 0.22 13.45 6.18
C LEU A 14 0.84 14.69 6.84
N PRO A 15 0.57 15.01 8.12
CA PRO A 15 1.21 16.17 8.77
C PRO A 15 2.75 16.08 8.76
N LEU A 16 3.30 14.87 8.88
CA LEU A 16 4.75 14.64 8.84
C LEU A 16 5.30 14.83 7.42
N TRP A 17 4.58 14.34 6.41
CA TRP A 17 4.91 14.59 5.00
C TRP A 17 4.87 16.07 4.63
N LEU A 18 3.85 16.80 5.09
CA LEU A 18 3.75 18.24 4.88
C LEU A 18 4.92 18.99 5.51
N GLN A 19 5.31 18.62 6.74
CA GLN A 19 6.46 19.22 7.40
C GLN A 19 7.76 18.94 6.65
N TYR A 20 7.97 17.70 6.20
CA TYR A 20 9.13 17.32 5.38
C TYR A 20 9.23 18.17 4.12
N PHE A 21 8.11 18.35 3.39
CA PHE A 21 8.05 19.19 2.20
C PHE A 21 8.37 20.67 2.50
N PHE A 22 7.89 21.20 3.63
CA PHE A 22 8.21 22.59 4.03
C PHE A 22 9.65 22.78 4.53
N GLN A 23 10.39 21.71 4.80
CA GLN A 23 11.79 21.72 5.25
C GLN A 23 12.77 21.46 4.09
N ASP A 24 12.37 21.78 2.85
CA ASP A 24 13.18 21.56 1.64
C ASP A 24 13.66 20.10 1.51
N ASP A 25 12.76 19.15 1.82
CA ASP A 25 12.99 17.71 1.78
C ASP A 25 14.12 17.22 2.72
N ASP A 26 14.37 17.95 3.82
CA ASP A 26 15.25 17.48 4.91
C ASP A 26 14.44 16.88 6.07
N TRP A 27 14.51 15.56 6.22
CA TRP A 27 13.83 14.82 7.27
C TRP A 27 14.49 15.05 8.63
N SER A 28 13.98 16.04 9.38
CA SER A 28 14.49 16.36 10.72
C SER A 28 13.98 15.41 11.83
N HIS A 29 13.04 14.52 11.51
CA HIS A 29 12.41 13.61 12.48
C HIS A 29 13.22 12.33 12.69
N ARG A 30 12.75 11.47 13.61
CA ARG A 30 13.40 10.17 13.85
C ARG A 30 13.25 9.24 12.63
N GLU A 31 14.23 8.37 12.42
CA GLU A 31 14.25 7.39 11.31
C GLU A 31 13.01 6.47 11.31
N TRP A 32 12.56 6.01 12.48
CA TRP A 32 11.39 5.13 12.58
C TRP A 32 10.08 5.82 12.14
N LEU A 33 10.00 7.16 12.25
CA LEU A 33 8.83 7.91 11.77
C LEU A 33 8.80 7.94 10.25
N CYS A 34 9.97 8.04 9.59
CA CYS A 34 10.08 7.92 8.15
C CYS A 34 9.56 6.54 7.71
N GLN A 35 10.12 5.47 8.27
CA GLN A 35 9.68 4.10 7.98
C GLN A 35 8.19 3.89 8.21
N LEU A 36 7.64 4.42 9.31
CA LEU A 36 6.21 4.32 9.62
C LEU A 36 5.36 5.08 8.60
N CYS A 37 5.75 6.29 8.19
CA CYS A 37 4.99 7.08 7.22
C CYS A 37 4.93 6.40 5.86
N GLY A 38 6.04 5.83 5.39
CA GLY A 38 6.02 5.04 4.16
C GLY A 38 5.24 3.74 4.33
N PHE A 39 5.37 3.05 5.45
CA PHE A 39 4.57 1.86 5.74
C PHE A 39 3.08 2.17 5.60
N LEU A 40 2.60 3.24 6.24
CA LEU A 40 1.19 3.66 6.17
C LEU A 40 0.76 4.04 4.74
N LEU A 41 1.62 4.74 3.98
CA LEU A 41 1.36 5.08 2.58
C LEU A 41 1.20 3.83 1.70
N TYR A 42 2.16 2.91 1.76
CA TYR A 42 2.14 1.71 0.92
C TYR A 42 1.04 0.73 1.34
N GLU A 43 0.81 0.54 2.64
CA GLU A 43 -0.35 -0.21 3.14
C GLU A 43 -1.65 0.39 2.60
N ASN A 44 -1.80 1.71 2.63
CA ASN A 44 -3.01 2.35 2.10
C ASN A 44 -3.22 2.08 0.62
N ILE A 45 -2.17 2.22 -0.19
CA ILE A 45 -2.24 1.95 -1.63
C ILE A 45 -2.64 0.49 -1.88
N TYR A 46 -1.94 -0.48 -1.29
CA TYR A 46 -2.17 -1.90 -1.61
C TYR A 46 -3.47 -2.46 -1.02
N ILE A 47 -3.83 -2.06 0.21
CA ILE A 47 -5.11 -2.43 0.81
C ILE A 47 -6.25 -1.87 -0.04
N SER A 48 -6.15 -0.61 -0.48
CA SER A 48 -7.18 0.02 -1.29
C SER A 48 -7.36 -0.67 -2.63
N ILE A 49 -6.26 -0.98 -3.30
CA ILE A 49 -6.25 -1.75 -4.54
C ILE A 49 -6.90 -3.13 -4.34
N GLY A 50 -6.51 -3.87 -3.31
CA GLY A 50 -7.06 -5.19 -3.00
C GLY A 50 -8.58 -5.14 -2.80
N PHE A 51 -9.06 -4.20 -2.00
CA PHE A 51 -10.50 -4.02 -1.77
C PHE A 51 -11.25 -3.57 -3.01
N LEU A 52 -10.69 -2.66 -3.81
CA LEU A 52 -11.31 -2.23 -5.06
C LEU A 52 -11.45 -3.40 -6.04
N CYS A 53 -10.42 -4.25 -6.17
CA CYS A 53 -10.49 -5.46 -6.99
C CYS A 53 -11.59 -6.41 -6.49
N CYS A 54 -11.69 -6.64 -5.18
CA CYS A 54 -12.75 -7.47 -4.61
C CYS A 54 -14.15 -6.91 -4.86
N ILE A 55 -14.33 -5.59 -4.74
CA ILE A 55 -15.63 -4.93 -5.00
C ILE A 55 -15.99 -5.05 -6.48
N SER A 56 -15.04 -4.83 -7.39
CA SER A 56 -15.26 -4.98 -8.83
C SER A 56 -15.61 -6.42 -9.22
N LEU A 57 -14.91 -7.40 -8.65
CA LEU A 57 -15.22 -8.82 -8.85
C LEU A 57 -16.59 -9.21 -8.30
N ASP A 58 -16.98 -8.73 -7.11
CA ASP A 58 -18.32 -8.98 -6.57
C ASP A 58 -19.41 -8.45 -7.52
N ARG A 59 -19.23 -7.22 -8.03
CA ARG A 59 -20.16 -6.63 -8.99
C ARG A 59 -20.22 -7.42 -10.30
N TYR A 60 -19.08 -7.83 -10.83
CA TYR A 60 -19.01 -8.65 -12.04
C TYR A 60 -19.75 -9.98 -11.85
N LEU A 61 -19.47 -10.70 -10.76
CA LEU A 61 -20.11 -11.98 -10.44
C LEU A 61 -21.62 -11.83 -10.21
N ALA A 62 -22.06 -10.73 -9.61
CA ALA A 62 -23.48 -10.45 -9.42
C ALA A 62 -24.24 -10.29 -10.75
N VAL A 63 -23.60 -9.70 -11.76
CA VAL A 63 -24.20 -9.45 -13.08
C VAL A 63 -24.13 -10.69 -13.97
N VAL A 64 -22.96 -11.33 -14.07
CA VAL A 64 -22.71 -12.43 -15.02
C VAL A 64 -23.13 -13.79 -14.46
N HIS A 65 -23.07 -13.98 -13.14
CA HIS A 65 -23.31 -15.27 -12.48
C HIS A 65 -24.22 -15.17 -11.23
N PRO A 66 -25.44 -14.64 -11.38
CA PRO A 66 -26.31 -14.25 -10.25
C PRO A 66 -26.67 -15.37 -9.27
N LEU A 67 -26.69 -16.64 -9.72
CA LEU A 67 -27.11 -17.79 -8.90
C LEU A 67 -25.96 -18.71 -8.46
N ARG A 68 -24.76 -18.59 -9.06
CA ARG A 68 -23.68 -19.57 -8.88
C ARG A 68 -22.75 -19.22 -7.71
N PHE A 69 -22.65 -17.94 -7.34
CA PHE A 69 -21.66 -17.44 -6.37
C PHE A 69 -22.26 -16.78 -5.13
N THR A 70 -23.54 -17.02 -4.82
CA THR A 70 -24.23 -16.43 -3.65
C THR A 70 -23.49 -16.69 -2.32
N SER A 71 -22.82 -17.85 -2.18
CA SER A 71 -22.03 -18.17 -0.98
C SER A 71 -20.76 -17.30 -0.83
N LEU A 72 -20.08 -16.99 -1.94
CA LEU A 72 -18.90 -16.09 -1.95
C LEU A 72 -19.28 -14.64 -1.65
N ARG A 73 -20.53 -14.28 -1.88
CA ARG A 73 -21.11 -12.95 -1.58
C ARG A 73 -21.67 -12.86 -0.15
N SER A 74 -21.43 -13.87 0.68
CA SER A 74 -21.85 -13.86 2.07
C SER A 74 -21.00 -12.91 2.92
N MET A 75 -21.59 -12.35 3.98
CA MET A 75 -20.88 -11.45 4.89
C MET A 75 -19.68 -12.13 5.56
N ARG A 76 -19.74 -13.45 5.78
CA ARG A 76 -18.62 -14.26 6.29
C ARG A 76 -17.45 -14.31 5.30
N ALA A 77 -17.72 -14.52 4.01
CA ALA A 77 -16.70 -14.51 2.98
C ALA A 77 -16.03 -13.14 2.87
N ALA A 78 -16.82 -12.05 2.90
CA ALA A 78 -16.28 -10.68 2.89
C ALA A 78 -15.35 -10.39 4.08
N TRP A 79 -15.72 -10.85 5.28
CA TRP A 79 -14.86 -10.76 6.47
C TRP A 79 -13.55 -11.55 6.32
N LEU A 80 -13.63 -12.79 5.86
CA LEU A 80 -12.45 -13.63 5.65
C LEU A 80 -11.50 -13.02 4.62
N VAL A 81 -12.02 -12.58 3.47
CA VAL A 81 -11.23 -11.91 2.42
C VAL A 81 -10.60 -10.64 2.96
N SER A 82 -11.34 -9.84 3.74
CA SER A 82 -10.79 -8.63 4.36
C SER A 82 -9.61 -8.93 5.27
N ILE A 83 -9.74 -9.93 6.15
CA ILE A 83 -8.65 -10.34 7.06
C ILE A 83 -7.43 -10.83 6.27
N ILE A 84 -7.65 -11.61 5.21
CA ILE A 84 -6.57 -12.12 4.35
C ILE A 84 -5.81 -10.96 3.69
N ILE A 85 -6.52 -9.97 3.13
CA ILE A 85 -5.89 -8.79 2.51
C ILE A 85 -5.05 -8.04 3.54
N TRP A 86 -5.63 -7.71 4.70
CA TRP A 86 -4.91 -7.01 5.76
C TRP A 86 -3.66 -7.76 6.22
N LEU A 87 -3.76 -9.06 6.50
CA LEU A 87 -2.60 -9.85 6.94
C LEU A 87 -1.54 -9.96 5.86
N LYS A 88 -1.94 -10.13 4.60
CA LYS A 88 -1.03 -10.23 3.46
C LYS A 88 -0.29 -8.92 3.22
N GLU A 89 -0.97 -7.78 3.23
CA GLU A 89 -0.31 -6.47 3.04
C GLU A 89 0.62 -6.17 4.22
N ILE A 90 0.14 -6.30 5.47
CA ILE A 90 0.98 -6.08 6.67
C ILE A 90 2.24 -6.95 6.66
N ALA A 91 2.11 -8.23 6.31
CA ALA A 91 3.27 -9.13 6.25
C ALA A 91 4.28 -8.68 5.20
N VAL A 92 3.80 -8.28 4.01
CA VAL A 92 4.63 -7.78 2.92
C VAL A 92 5.30 -6.44 3.31
N GLY A 93 4.55 -5.52 3.91
CA GLY A 93 5.08 -4.28 4.44
C GLY A 93 6.18 -4.54 5.46
N VAL A 94 5.94 -5.36 6.49
CA VAL A 94 6.95 -5.68 7.51
C VAL A 94 8.24 -6.27 6.90
N VAL A 95 8.16 -7.01 5.80
CA VAL A 95 9.35 -7.52 5.10
C VAL A 95 10.09 -6.40 4.35
N PHE A 96 9.37 -5.51 3.68
CA PHE A 96 9.97 -4.42 2.91
C PHE A 96 10.60 -3.34 3.79
N PHE A 97 9.94 -2.93 4.86
CA PHE A 97 10.42 -1.85 5.74
C PHE A 97 11.44 -2.31 6.80
N ARG A 98 12.07 -3.48 6.64
CA ARG A 98 13.19 -3.90 7.51
C ARG A 98 14.48 -3.14 7.19
N HIS A 99 14.59 -2.58 5.99
CA HIS A 99 15.75 -1.82 5.56
C HIS A 99 15.66 -0.37 6.05
N LYS A 100 16.82 0.28 6.15
CA LYS A 100 16.88 1.70 6.49
C LYS A 100 16.39 2.50 5.30
N GLU A 101 15.37 3.32 5.53
CA GLU A 101 14.72 4.15 4.50
C GLU A 101 15.22 5.60 4.52
N LEU A 102 16.11 5.92 5.45
CA LEU A 102 16.75 7.22 5.57
C LEU A 102 18.11 7.19 4.85
N SER A 103 18.21 8.02 3.81
CA SER A 103 19.45 8.21 3.05
C SER A 103 19.92 9.67 3.16
N ARG A 104 21.16 9.94 2.76
CA ARG A 104 21.64 11.30 2.55
C ARG A 104 21.77 11.58 1.08
N ASP A 105 21.17 12.67 0.64
CA ASP A 105 21.31 13.15 -0.74
C ASP A 105 22.67 13.86 -0.95
N HIS A 106 22.99 14.17 -2.21
CA HIS A 106 24.15 14.96 -2.65
C HIS A 106 24.28 16.32 -1.95
N LYS A 107 23.18 16.90 -1.46
CA LYS A 107 23.17 18.13 -0.65
C LYS A 107 23.41 17.90 0.85
N ASN A 108 23.70 16.67 1.26
CA ASN A 108 23.86 16.24 2.65
C ASN A 108 22.59 16.42 3.52
N GLN A 109 21.41 16.45 2.87
CA GLN A 109 20.09 16.44 3.51
C GLN A 109 19.65 15.00 3.77
N SER A 110 18.89 14.78 4.84
CA SER A 110 18.37 13.46 5.19
C SER A 110 17.07 13.21 4.45
N VAL A 111 17.09 12.42 3.39
CA VAL A 111 15.90 12.12 2.58
C VAL A 111 15.25 10.82 3.01
N CYS A 112 13.93 10.80 2.99
CA CYS A 112 13.10 9.66 3.40
C CYS A 112 12.52 8.99 2.15
N PHE A 113 12.76 7.69 1.96
CA PHE A 113 12.33 6.90 0.78
C PHE A 113 12.97 7.26 -0.56
N GLU A 114 14.01 8.08 -0.56
CA GLU A 114 14.73 8.46 -1.78
C GLU A 114 16.17 7.92 -1.74
N HIS A 115 16.36 6.71 -2.27
CA HIS A 115 17.69 6.18 -2.53
C HIS A 115 18.11 6.48 -3.97
N TYR A 116 19.05 7.42 -4.11
CA TYR A 116 19.72 7.66 -5.39
C TYR A 116 21.24 7.45 -5.26
N PRO A 117 21.87 6.57 -6.06
CA PRO A 117 21.26 5.67 -7.04
C PRO A 117 20.47 4.51 -6.39
N MET A 118 19.47 4.00 -7.12
CA MET A 118 18.62 2.88 -6.67
C MET A 118 19.45 1.63 -6.39
N GLN A 119 19.21 1.02 -5.24
CA GLN A 119 19.96 -0.11 -4.73
C GLN A 119 19.48 -1.44 -5.32
N PRO A 120 20.35 -2.46 -5.45
CA PRO A 120 19.98 -3.74 -6.03
C PRO A 120 18.82 -4.47 -5.33
N TRP A 121 18.63 -4.24 -4.04
CA TRP A 121 17.54 -4.84 -3.26
C TRP A 121 16.18 -4.21 -3.56
N GLU A 122 16.14 -3.01 -4.14
CA GLU A 122 14.90 -2.29 -4.48
C GLU A 122 14.29 -2.75 -5.81
N TYR A 123 15.10 -3.29 -6.73
CA TYR A 123 14.60 -3.82 -8.02
C TYR A 123 13.49 -4.87 -7.87
N PRO A 124 13.69 -5.96 -7.10
CA PRO A 124 12.64 -6.97 -6.96
C PRO A 124 11.39 -6.42 -6.25
N ILE A 125 11.57 -5.49 -5.31
CA ILE A 125 10.46 -4.82 -4.61
C ILE A 125 9.66 -3.99 -5.60
N ASN A 126 10.31 -3.13 -6.38
CA ASN A 126 9.63 -2.28 -7.35
C ASN A 126 8.92 -3.08 -8.46
N TYR A 127 9.52 -4.18 -8.90
CA TYR A 127 8.87 -5.09 -9.85
C TYR A 127 7.61 -5.75 -9.25
N TYR A 128 7.70 -6.23 -8.01
CA TYR A 128 6.54 -6.76 -7.28
C TYR A 128 5.45 -5.69 -7.11
N ARG A 129 5.84 -4.48 -6.69
CA ARG A 129 4.96 -3.32 -6.51
C ARG A 129 4.23 -2.95 -7.79
N PHE A 130 4.91 -2.94 -8.93
CA PHE A 130 4.30 -2.68 -10.24
C PHE A 130 3.32 -3.78 -10.64
N THR A 131 3.71 -5.04 -10.45
CA THR A 131 2.88 -6.18 -10.85
C THR A 131 1.58 -6.24 -10.03
N ILE A 132 1.68 -6.15 -8.71
CA ILE A 132 0.53 -6.24 -7.79
C ILE A 132 -0.25 -4.93 -7.73
N GLY A 133 0.42 -3.79 -7.81
CA GLY A 133 -0.22 -2.48 -7.69
C GLY A 133 -0.86 -1.98 -8.98
N PHE A 134 -0.44 -2.46 -10.14
CA PHE A 134 -0.91 -1.95 -11.43
C PHE A 134 -1.43 -3.04 -12.37
N MET A 135 -0.60 -4.04 -12.69
CA MET A 135 -0.95 -5.04 -13.71
C MET A 135 -2.12 -5.93 -13.28
N PHE A 136 -2.10 -6.42 -12.03
CA PHE A 136 -3.17 -7.27 -11.49
C PHE A 136 -4.52 -6.53 -11.39
N PRO A 137 -4.59 -5.31 -10.82
CA PRO A 137 -5.82 -4.53 -10.78
C PRO A 137 -6.34 -4.20 -12.18
N LEU A 138 -5.46 -3.82 -13.09
CA LEU A 138 -5.84 -3.50 -14.46
C LEU A 138 -6.46 -4.70 -15.17
N ALA A 139 -5.89 -5.90 -15.01
CA ALA A 139 -6.46 -7.13 -15.55
C ALA A 139 -7.88 -7.39 -15.02
N ILE A 140 -8.11 -7.21 -13.72
CA ILE A 140 -9.43 -7.41 -13.09
C ILE A 140 -10.44 -6.35 -13.54
N LEU A 141 -10.01 -5.09 -13.62
CA LEU A 141 -10.89 -3.97 -13.96
C LEU A 141 -11.20 -3.89 -15.46
N SER A 142 -10.42 -4.55 -16.31
CA SER A 142 -10.62 -4.59 -17.76
C SER A 142 -11.67 -5.61 -18.24
N VAL A 143 -12.14 -6.49 -17.35
CA VAL A 143 -13.15 -7.54 -17.61
C VAL A 143 -14.52 -7.07 -17.15
#